data_AF-C4FK56-F1
#
_entry.id   AF-C4FK56-F1
#
_cell.length_a   1.000
_cell.length_b   1.000
_cell.length_c   1.000
_cell.angle_alpha   90.00
_cell.angle_beta   90.00
_cell.angle_gamma   90.00
#
_symmetry.space_group_name_H-M   'P 1'
#
loop_
_entity.id
_entity.type
_entity.pdbx_description
1 polymer ?
#
loop_
_entity_poly.entity_id
_entity_poly.type
_entity_poly.pdbx_seq_one_letter_code
_entity_poly.pdbx_strand_id
1 'polypeptide(L)'
;MIKNTELLQILIRFILALSIIVYVQLYNFDFKTPLTLLSIAYFVGTLILYPLHNHKFLKHLLFLFDFLLISYFMYTTGNIYFSLFFITFIFFVENLIDLVFMSIYTILIFGVALYLSGFFDFTYIFIALGFWLVFLKYFSDKSLLEKQKEEINNLAKNLYIENLKCNDKSEFYRKFYDLSTAVKMFKSGKLDPEIFIKELYENLNCNGLVLFNINTKEKLKKGLLNFNEGILDDFNLIPKTYVNDDLNLKTGCEFIIVRQINDYLILIFYKSAILDDSEILDIIK
;
A
#
# COMPACT_ATOMS: atom_id res chain seq x y z
N MET A 1 9.50 25.55 6.78
CA MET A 1 9.89 24.82 5.56
C MET A 1 8.80 25.11 4.54
N ILE A 2 9.05 26.07 3.64
CA ILE A 2 8.06 26.53 2.65
C ILE A 2 7.95 25.42 1.60
N LYS A 3 6.76 24.85 1.39
CA LYS A 3 6.54 23.87 0.30
C LYS A 3 6.72 24.56 -1.07
N ASN A 4 7.15 23.85 -2.12
CA ASN A 4 7.34 24.48 -3.44
C ASN A 4 6.07 25.19 -3.98
N THR A 5 4.88 24.72 -3.60
CA THR A 5 3.59 25.34 -3.95
C THR A 5 3.34 26.68 -3.27
N GLU A 6 3.86 26.85 -2.06
CA GLU A 6 3.71 28.05 -1.24
C GLU A 6 4.51 29.24 -1.82
N LEU A 7 5.76 28.99 -2.22
CA LEU A 7 6.62 29.99 -2.84
C LEU A 7 6.07 30.43 -4.21
N LEU A 8 5.50 29.49 -4.97
CA LEU A 8 4.85 29.76 -6.24
C LEU A 8 3.65 30.71 -6.08
N GLN A 9 2.89 30.61 -4.99
CA GLN A 9 1.76 31.51 -4.72
C GLN A 9 2.18 32.96 -4.56
N ILE A 10 3.20 33.18 -3.73
CA ILE A 10 3.73 34.50 -3.44
C ILE A 10 4.27 35.10 -4.73
N LEU A 11 4.95 34.29 -5.53
CA LEU A 11 5.53 34.71 -6.81
C LEU A 11 4.45 35.09 -7.84
N ILE A 12 3.37 34.32 -7.99
CA ILE A 12 2.27 34.68 -8.89
C ILE A 12 1.61 36.01 -8.48
N ARG A 13 1.35 36.19 -7.18
CA ARG A 13 0.73 37.43 -6.66
C ARG A 13 1.67 38.63 -6.74
N PHE A 14 2.97 38.41 -6.59
CA PHE A 14 4.00 39.42 -6.85
C PHE A 14 4.00 39.85 -8.32
N ILE A 15 4.00 38.89 -9.25
CA ILE A 15 3.96 39.20 -10.69
C ILE A 15 2.68 39.98 -11.02
N LEU A 16 1.52 39.56 -10.51
CA LEU A 16 0.26 40.29 -10.71
C LEU A 16 0.36 41.74 -10.24
N ALA A 17 0.82 41.96 -9.00
CA ALA A 17 0.98 43.30 -8.45
C ALA A 17 1.95 44.15 -9.28
N LEU A 18 3.08 43.57 -9.68
CA LEU A 18 4.09 44.23 -10.50
C LEU A 18 3.57 44.57 -11.91
N SER A 19 2.87 43.64 -12.56
CA SER A 19 2.28 43.84 -13.88
C SER A 19 1.27 44.99 -13.88
N ILE A 20 0.46 45.08 -12.82
CA ILE A 20 -0.47 46.18 -12.64
C ILE A 20 0.26 47.51 -12.47
N ILE A 21 1.28 47.58 -11.61
CA ILE A 21 2.08 48.79 -11.40
C ILE A 21 2.72 49.25 -12.70
N VAL A 22 3.38 48.34 -13.42
CA VAL A 22 4.04 48.63 -14.70
C VAL A 22 3.02 49.16 -15.71
N TYR A 23 1.87 48.51 -15.84
CA TYR A 23 0.83 48.93 -16.76
C TYR A 23 0.33 50.34 -16.46
N VAL A 24 -0.01 50.62 -15.20
CA VAL A 24 -0.55 51.91 -14.79
C VAL A 24 0.48 53.06 -14.98
N GLN A 25 1.76 52.78 -14.74
CA GLN A 25 2.83 53.75 -14.93
C GLN A 25 3.14 54.02 -16.40
N LEU A 26 3.14 52.98 -17.25
CA LEU A 26 3.40 53.12 -18.69
C LEU A 26 2.33 53.94 -19.42
N TYR A 27 1.07 53.73 -19.06
CA TYR A 27 -0.06 54.42 -19.71
C TYR A 27 -0.47 55.72 -19.00
N ASN A 28 0.24 56.11 -17.93
CA ASN A 28 0.08 57.37 -17.20
C ASN A 28 -1.38 57.74 -16.89
N PHE A 29 -2.13 56.81 -16.30
CA PHE A 29 -3.51 57.04 -15.87
C PHE A 29 -3.60 58.14 -14.79
N ASP A 30 -4.71 58.89 -14.78
CA ASP A 30 -4.97 59.94 -13.78
C ASP A 30 -4.93 59.41 -12.34
N PHE A 31 -5.34 58.16 -12.15
CA PHE A 31 -5.34 57.46 -10.86
C PHE A 31 -4.06 56.65 -10.61
N LYS A 32 -2.94 56.96 -11.25
CA LYS A 32 -1.73 56.12 -11.17
C LYS A 32 -1.20 55.89 -9.76
N THR A 33 -1.18 56.94 -8.94
CA THR A 33 -0.65 56.90 -7.57
C THR A 33 -1.53 56.03 -6.66
N PRO A 34 -2.87 56.25 -6.56
CA PRO A 34 -3.72 55.40 -5.74
C PRO A 34 -3.75 53.95 -6.22
N LEU A 35 -3.72 53.70 -7.53
CA LEU A 35 -3.66 52.34 -8.07
C LEU A 35 -2.34 51.64 -7.72
N THR A 36 -1.20 52.34 -7.84
CA THR A 36 0.10 51.78 -7.43
C THR A 36 0.13 51.44 -5.94
N LEU A 37 -0.41 52.32 -5.09
CA LEU A 37 -0.53 52.06 -3.65
C LEU A 37 -1.45 50.89 -3.34
N LEU A 38 -2.57 50.74 -4.06
CA LEU A 38 -3.48 49.61 -3.92
C LEU A 38 -2.81 48.28 -4.30
N SER A 39 -2.00 48.25 -5.36
CA SER A 39 -1.23 47.05 -5.74
C SER A 39 -0.17 46.67 -4.71
N ILE A 40 0.51 47.66 -4.12
CA ILE A 40 1.47 47.43 -3.03
C ILE A 40 0.74 46.92 -1.78
N ALA A 41 -0.38 47.57 -1.40
CA ALA A 41 -1.19 47.16 -0.27
C ALA A 41 -1.76 45.74 -0.46
N TYR A 42 -2.14 45.38 -1.68
CA TYR A 42 -2.54 44.03 -2.03
C TYR A 42 -1.42 43.01 -1.83
N PHE A 43 -0.20 43.31 -2.30
CA PHE A 43 0.91 42.40 -2.15
C PHE A 43 1.31 42.23 -0.67
N VAL A 44 1.36 43.33 0.10
CA VAL A 44 1.62 43.29 1.54
C VAL A 44 0.49 42.56 2.28
N GLY A 45 -0.76 42.83 1.95
CA GLY A 45 -1.94 42.15 2.49
C GLY A 45 -1.91 40.65 2.23
N THR A 46 -1.44 40.24 1.05
CA THR A 46 -1.22 38.83 0.71
C THR A 46 -0.21 38.18 1.65
N LEU A 47 0.91 38.84 1.95
CA LEU A 47 1.93 38.33 2.88
C LEU A 47 1.40 38.21 4.32
N ILE A 48 0.53 39.14 4.74
CA ILE A 48 -0.11 39.12 6.06
C ILE A 48 -1.15 38.00 6.15
N LEU A 49 -1.99 37.85 5.11
CA LEU A 49 -3.05 36.84 5.05
C LEU A 49 -2.52 35.46 4.66
N TYR A 50 -1.24 35.35 4.28
CA TYR A 50 -0.60 34.12 3.85
C TYR A 50 -0.80 32.91 4.79
N PRO A 51 -0.77 33.04 6.12
CA PRO A 51 -1.03 31.91 7.02
C PRO A 51 -2.41 31.26 6.84
N LEU A 52 -3.39 32.00 6.28
CA LEU A 52 -4.73 31.46 5.97
C LEU A 52 -4.72 30.46 4.83
N HIS A 53 -3.66 30.43 4.00
CA HIS A 53 -3.55 29.52 2.86
C HIS A 53 -3.61 28.05 3.29
N ASN A 54 -3.00 27.70 4.42
CA ASN A 54 -2.98 26.34 4.95
C ASN A 54 -4.33 25.91 5.55
N HIS A 55 -5.28 26.82 5.68
CA HIS A 55 -6.58 26.55 6.27
C HIS A 55 -7.59 26.11 5.21
N LYS A 56 -8.32 25.02 5.47
CA LYS A 56 -9.22 24.39 4.48
C LYS A 56 -10.25 25.35 3.86
N PHE A 57 -10.87 26.20 4.68
CA PHE A 57 -11.93 27.13 4.23
C PHE A 57 -11.45 28.59 4.08
N LEU A 58 -10.69 29.10 5.06
CA LEU A 58 -10.24 30.50 5.06
C LEU A 58 -9.26 30.83 3.92
N LYS A 59 -8.63 29.82 3.29
CA LYS A 59 -7.82 30.04 2.08
C LYS A 59 -8.62 30.65 0.93
N HIS A 60 -9.95 30.48 0.90
CA HIS A 60 -10.78 31.09 -0.13
C HIS A 60 -10.93 32.62 0.02
N LEU A 61 -10.62 33.18 1.20
CA LEU A 61 -10.54 34.63 1.38
C LEU A 61 -9.39 35.25 0.60
N LEU A 62 -8.30 34.50 0.38
CA LEU A 62 -7.19 34.95 -0.48
C LEU A 62 -7.67 35.09 -1.92
N PHE A 63 -8.40 34.09 -2.44
CA PHE A 63 -8.97 34.16 -3.80
C PHE A 63 -10.04 35.25 -3.95
N LEU A 64 -10.82 35.51 -2.90
CA LEU A 64 -11.73 36.65 -2.87
C LEU A 64 -10.98 37.98 -2.97
N PHE A 65 -9.85 38.10 -2.27
CA PHE A 65 -9.00 39.29 -2.33
C PHE A 65 -8.38 39.47 -3.72
N ASP A 66 -7.88 38.39 -4.32
CA ASP A 66 -7.39 38.36 -5.70
C ASP A 66 -8.51 38.80 -6.69
N PHE A 67 -9.72 38.27 -6.50
CA PHE A 67 -10.91 38.61 -7.29
C PHE A 67 -11.25 40.11 -7.24
N LEU A 68 -11.30 40.67 -6.02
CA LEU A 68 -11.66 42.07 -5.82
C LEU A 68 -10.63 43.00 -6.46
N LEU A 69 -9.33 42.70 -6.29
CA LEU A 69 -8.27 43.49 -6.90
C LEU A 69 -8.38 43.50 -8.42
N ILE A 70 -8.41 42.31 -9.05
CA ILE A 70 -8.41 42.18 -10.51
C ILE A 70 -9.67 42.84 -11.09
N SER A 71 -10.83 42.62 -10.49
CA SER A 71 -12.09 43.22 -10.95
C SER A 71 -12.06 44.74 -10.87
N TYR A 72 -11.56 45.29 -9.76
CA TYR A 72 -11.41 46.74 -9.61
C TYR A 72 -10.42 47.34 -10.62
N PHE A 73 -9.30 46.66 -10.86
CA PHE A 73 -8.32 47.11 -11.85
C PHE A 73 -8.85 47.09 -13.28
N MET A 74 -9.52 46.02 -13.68
CA MET A 74 -10.17 45.95 -14.99
C MET A 74 -11.18 47.09 -15.17
N TYR A 75 -12.00 47.35 -14.16
CA TYR A 75 -12.99 48.41 -14.19
C TYR A 75 -12.37 49.80 -14.35
N THR A 76 -11.35 50.11 -13.54
CA THR A 76 -10.69 51.43 -13.54
C THR A 76 -9.81 51.68 -14.77
N THR A 77 -9.19 50.64 -15.33
CA THR A 77 -8.26 50.77 -16.46
C THR A 77 -8.87 50.44 -17.81
N GLY A 78 -10.05 49.79 -17.84
CA GLY A 78 -10.66 49.24 -19.04
C GLY A 78 -9.92 48.02 -19.61
N ASN A 79 -8.81 47.59 -19.02
CA ASN A 79 -8.01 46.49 -19.52
C ASN A 79 -8.53 45.14 -19.03
N ILE A 80 -9.40 44.53 -19.83
CA ILE A 80 -10.02 43.23 -19.53
C ILE A 80 -9.01 42.07 -19.45
N TYR A 81 -7.81 42.19 -20.03
CA TYR A 81 -6.83 41.09 -20.10
C TYR A 81 -6.21 40.73 -18.75
N PHE A 82 -6.35 41.59 -17.73
CA PHE A 82 -5.91 41.27 -16.37
C PHE A 82 -6.64 40.06 -15.78
N SER A 83 -7.86 39.79 -16.22
CA SER A 83 -8.59 38.58 -15.85
C SER A 83 -7.86 37.26 -16.18
N LEU A 84 -6.99 37.25 -17.19
CA LEU A 84 -6.19 36.06 -17.55
C LEU A 84 -5.19 35.70 -16.46
N PHE A 85 -4.79 36.65 -15.60
CA PHE A 85 -4.00 36.30 -14.42
C PHE A 85 -4.79 35.39 -13.48
N PHE A 86 -6.12 35.45 -13.48
CA PHE A 86 -6.91 34.63 -12.56
C PHE A 86 -6.84 33.13 -12.88
N ILE A 87 -6.59 32.78 -14.14
CA ILE A 87 -6.31 31.41 -14.61
C ILE A 87 -5.09 30.83 -13.89
N THR A 88 -4.07 31.64 -13.59
CA THR A 88 -2.82 31.16 -12.97
C THR A 88 -3.01 30.66 -11.53
N PHE A 89 -4.08 31.07 -10.83
CA PHE A 89 -4.37 30.57 -9.48
C PHE A 89 -4.85 29.12 -9.44
N ILE A 90 -5.03 28.49 -10.61
CA ILE A 90 -5.44 27.10 -10.70
C ILE A 90 -4.44 26.12 -10.10
N PHE A 91 -3.15 26.49 -10.09
CA PHE A 91 -2.08 25.68 -9.51
C PHE A 91 -2.27 25.46 -8.00
N PHE A 92 -3.23 26.14 -7.38
CA PHE A 92 -3.53 26.10 -5.95
C PHE A 92 -4.82 25.35 -5.62
N VAL A 93 -5.44 24.72 -6.63
CA VAL A 93 -6.59 23.81 -6.45
C VAL A 93 -6.05 22.45 -6.02
N GLU A 94 -6.35 22.04 -4.79
CA GLU A 94 -5.92 20.75 -4.25
C GLU A 94 -7.07 19.75 -4.23
N ASN A 95 -8.29 20.23 -3.96
CA ASN A 95 -9.46 19.40 -3.65
C ASN A 95 -10.71 19.84 -4.46
N LEU A 96 -11.75 19.00 -4.46
CA LEU A 96 -13.03 19.30 -5.15
C LEU A 96 -13.72 20.57 -4.63
N ILE A 97 -13.60 20.88 -3.34
CA ILE A 97 -14.11 22.13 -2.77
C ILE A 97 -13.39 23.34 -3.38
N ASP A 98 -12.07 23.24 -3.57
CA ASP A 98 -11.27 24.31 -4.19
C ASP A 98 -11.67 24.52 -5.63
N LEU A 99 -11.94 23.43 -6.36
CA LEU A 99 -12.44 23.47 -7.73
C LEU A 99 -13.75 24.24 -7.81
N VAL A 100 -14.70 23.97 -6.91
CA VAL A 100 -16.01 24.66 -6.89
C VAL A 100 -15.83 26.15 -6.64
N PHE A 101 -15.09 26.54 -5.60
CA PHE A 101 -14.87 27.95 -5.29
C PHE A 101 -14.11 28.67 -6.41
N MET A 102 -13.05 28.06 -6.96
CA MET A 102 -12.31 28.65 -8.07
C MET A 102 -13.18 28.81 -9.31
N SER A 103 -14.02 27.83 -9.63
CA SER A 103 -14.96 27.92 -10.75
C SER A 103 -15.90 29.11 -10.60
N ILE A 104 -16.46 29.33 -9.41
CA ILE A 104 -17.33 30.48 -9.12
C ILE A 104 -16.58 31.79 -9.35
N TYR A 105 -15.39 31.97 -8.77
CA TYR A 105 -14.62 33.21 -8.93
C TYR A 105 -14.20 33.47 -10.38
N THR A 106 -13.82 32.41 -11.10
CA THR A 106 -13.45 32.55 -12.51
C THR A 106 -14.65 32.91 -13.37
N ILE A 107 -15.82 32.29 -13.18
CA ILE A 107 -17.04 32.70 -13.88
C ILE A 107 -17.34 34.17 -13.63
N LEU A 108 -17.22 34.63 -12.39
CA LEU A 108 -17.48 36.03 -12.05
C LEU A 108 -16.48 36.99 -12.70
N ILE A 109 -15.17 36.72 -12.65
CA ILE A 109 -14.14 37.59 -13.26
C ILE A 109 -14.29 37.66 -14.77
N PHE A 110 -14.49 36.51 -15.41
CA PHE A 110 -14.68 36.46 -16.86
C PHE A 110 -16.01 37.11 -17.24
N GLY A 111 -17.05 37.00 -16.41
CA GLY A 111 -18.31 37.74 -16.56
C GLY A 111 -18.12 39.26 -16.49
N VAL A 112 -17.33 39.76 -15.53
CA VAL A 112 -16.97 41.19 -15.44
C VAL A 112 -16.19 41.64 -16.66
N ALA A 113 -15.20 40.85 -17.10
CA ALA A 113 -14.42 41.15 -18.30
C ALA A 113 -15.29 41.22 -19.58
N LEU A 114 -16.24 40.29 -19.73
CA LEU A 114 -17.18 40.29 -20.86
C LEU A 114 -18.14 41.48 -20.83
N TYR A 115 -18.62 41.83 -19.65
CA TYR A 115 -19.46 43.02 -19.48
C TYR A 115 -18.68 44.29 -19.88
N LEU A 116 -17.43 44.43 -19.42
CA LEU A 116 -16.57 45.57 -19.76
C LEU A 116 -16.18 45.62 -21.24
N SER A 117 -16.08 44.47 -21.92
CA SER A 117 -15.79 44.40 -23.35
C SER A 117 -17.03 44.58 -24.25
N GLY A 118 -18.21 44.79 -23.66
CA GLY A 118 -19.47 44.89 -24.39
C GLY A 118 -19.85 43.60 -25.12
N PHE A 119 -19.38 42.44 -24.65
CA PHE A 119 -19.60 41.12 -25.26
C PHE A 119 -19.01 40.91 -26.66
N PHE A 120 -18.14 41.80 -27.14
CA PHE A 120 -17.59 41.70 -28.50
C PHE A 120 -16.34 40.81 -28.60
N ASP A 121 -15.67 40.54 -27.48
CA ASP A 121 -14.36 39.87 -27.48
C ASP A 121 -14.47 38.36 -27.21
N PHE A 122 -15.03 37.60 -28.17
CA PHE A 122 -15.31 36.16 -28.05
C PHE A 122 -14.05 35.29 -27.95
N THR A 123 -12.91 35.76 -28.46
CA THR A 123 -11.60 35.08 -28.37
C THR A 123 -11.24 34.76 -26.91
N TYR A 124 -11.63 35.64 -26.01
CA TYR A 124 -11.43 35.52 -24.57
C TYR A 124 -12.27 34.40 -23.94
N ILE A 125 -13.51 34.22 -24.40
CA ILE A 125 -14.41 33.14 -23.94
C ILE A 125 -13.84 31.76 -24.32
N PHE A 126 -13.32 31.62 -25.54
CA PHE A 126 -12.73 30.36 -26.01
C PHE A 126 -11.47 29.98 -25.26
N ILE A 127 -10.61 30.95 -24.89
CA ILE A 127 -9.43 30.69 -24.06
C ILE A 127 -9.84 30.23 -22.66
N ALA A 128 -10.83 30.89 -22.05
CA ALA A 128 -11.36 30.53 -20.73
C ALA A 128 -11.98 29.12 -20.72
N LEU A 129 -12.84 28.83 -21.70
CA LEU A 129 -13.51 27.54 -21.84
C LEU A 129 -12.53 26.41 -22.18
N GLY A 130 -11.62 26.62 -23.13
CA GLY A 130 -10.59 25.65 -23.49
C GLY A 130 -9.70 25.29 -22.31
N PHE A 131 -9.34 26.28 -21.49
CA PHE A 131 -8.57 26.07 -20.28
C PHE A 131 -9.33 25.27 -19.21
N TRP A 132 -10.60 25.61 -18.93
CA TRP A 132 -11.42 24.86 -17.97
C TRP A 132 -11.67 23.42 -18.40
N LEU A 133 -11.81 23.17 -19.71
CA LEU A 133 -11.95 21.81 -20.26
C LEU A 133 -10.68 20.98 -20.05
N VAL A 134 -9.50 21.55 -20.28
CA VAL A 134 -8.21 20.87 -20.02
C VAL A 134 -8.04 20.58 -18.53
N PHE A 135 -8.48 21.50 -17.67
CA PHE A 135 -8.38 21.32 -16.22
C PHE A 135 -9.31 20.24 -15.66
N LEU A 136 -10.56 20.22 -16.13
CA LEU A 136 -11.52 19.16 -15.79
C LEU A 136 -11.02 17.79 -16.23
N LYS A 137 -10.39 17.70 -17.42
CA LYS A 137 -9.75 16.47 -17.90
C LYS A 137 -8.62 16.01 -16.98
N TYR A 138 -7.74 16.92 -16.56
CA TYR A 138 -6.62 16.60 -15.66
C TYR A 138 -7.08 16.05 -14.30
N PHE A 139 -8.12 16.62 -13.71
CA PHE A 139 -8.67 16.12 -12.44
C PHE A 139 -9.48 14.81 -12.61
N SER A 140 -10.16 14.63 -13.73
CA SER A 140 -10.81 13.36 -14.08
C SER A 140 -9.77 12.23 -14.17
N ASP A 141 -8.65 12.46 -14.86
CA ASP A 141 -7.59 11.47 -15.04
C ASP A 141 -6.87 11.12 -13.74
N LYS A 142 -6.72 12.06 -12.80
CA LYS A 142 -6.10 11.78 -11.50
C LYS A 142 -6.91 10.77 -10.67
N SER A 143 -8.24 10.88 -10.68
CA SER A 143 -9.13 9.91 -10.05
C SER A 143 -9.09 8.54 -10.72
N LEU A 144 -8.86 8.52 -12.04
CA LEU A 144 -8.77 7.31 -12.84
C LEU A 144 -7.43 6.59 -12.59
N LEU A 145 -6.34 7.34 -12.45
CA LEU A 145 -5.02 6.83 -12.08
C LEU A 145 -4.97 6.28 -10.65
N GLU A 146 -5.65 6.90 -9.69
CA GLU A 146 -5.75 6.38 -8.33
C GLU A 146 -6.51 5.05 -8.29
N LYS A 147 -7.63 4.94 -9.02
CA LYS A 147 -8.37 3.68 -9.17
C LYS A 147 -7.53 2.59 -9.83
N GLN A 148 -6.83 2.89 -10.91
CA GLN A 148 -5.94 1.92 -11.58
C GLN A 148 -4.79 1.47 -10.66
N LYS A 149 -4.23 2.37 -9.85
CA LYS A 149 -3.18 2.02 -8.89
C LYS A 149 -3.70 1.10 -7.79
N GLU A 150 -4.93 1.31 -7.32
CA GLU A 150 -5.58 0.46 -6.33
C GLU A 150 -5.87 -0.95 -6.89
N GLU A 151 -6.36 -1.03 -8.13
CA GLU A 151 -6.57 -2.30 -8.85
C GLU A 151 -5.26 -3.08 -9.03
N ILE A 152 -4.17 -2.43 -9.47
CA ILE A 152 -2.86 -3.07 -9.63
C ILE A 152 -2.33 -3.61 -8.29
N ASN A 153 -2.48 -2.85 -7.21
CA ASN A 153 -2.06 -3.29 -5.87
C ASN A 153 -2.85 -4.50 -5.38
N ASN A 154 -4.16 -4.53 -5.64
CA ASN A 154 -5.00 -5.67 -5.28
C ASN A 154 -4.65 -6.92 -6.10
N LEU A 155 -4.39 -6.75 -7.41
CA LEU A 155 -3.90 -7.82 -8.28
C LEU A 155 -2.58 -8.41 -7.76
N ALA A 156 -1.61 -7.54 -7.42
CA ALA A 156 -0.30 -7.97 -6.91
C ALA A 156 -0.41 -8.74 -5.59
N LYS A 157 -1.28 -8.29 -4.67
CA LYS A 157 -1.56 -9.01 -3.41
C LYS A 157 -2.16 -10.38 -3.66
N ASN A 158 -3.13 -10.49 -4.57
CA ASN A 158 -3.76 -11.76 -4.91
C ASN A 158 -2.75 -12.75 -5.52
N LEU A 159 -1.92 -12.29 -6.46
CA LEU A 159 -0.86 -13.10 -7.06
C LEU A 159 0.17 -13.58 -6.01
N TYR A 160 0.50 -12.74 -5.03
CA TYR A 160 1.37 -13.13 -3.93
C TYR A 160 0.75 -14.22 -3.04
N ILE A 161 -0.54 -14.08 -2.69
CA ILE A 161 -1.27 -15.09 -1.91
C ILE A 161 -1.38 -16.41 -2.69
N GLU A 162 -1.65 -16.37 -3.99
CA GLU A 162 -1.67 -17.56 -4.84
C GLU A 162 -0.30 -18.24 -4.92
N ASN A 163 0.79 -17.47 -5.02
CA ASN A 163 2.14 -18.00 -5.02
C ASN A 163 2.47 -18.72 -3.69
N LEU A 164 2.13 -18.11 -2.54
CA LEU A 164 2.27 -18.76 -1.24
C LEU A 164 1.51 -20.10 -1.18
N LYS A 165 0.23 -20.12 -1.61
CA LYS A 165 -0.58 -21.35 -1.65
C LYS A 165 0.01 -22.42 -2.58
N CYS A 166 0.62 -22.03 -3.69
CA CYS A 166 1.26 -22.95 -4.63
C CYS A 166 2.58 -23.52 -4.06
N ASN A 167 3.38 -22.70 -3.37
CA ASN A 167 4.59 -23.19 -2.71
C ASN A 167 4.28 -24.20 -1.61
N ASP A 168 3.27 -23.92 -0.77
CA ASP A 168 2.84 -24.84 0.29
C ASP A 168 2.38 -26.20 -0.27
N LYS A 169 1.59 -26.17 -1.36
CA LYS A 169 1.16 -27.40 -2.06
C LYS A 169 2.33 -28.17 -2.69
N SER A 170 3.26 -27.47 -3.32
CA SER A 170 4.44 -28.08 -3.95
C SER A 170 5.33 -28.75 -2.89
N GLU A 171 5.54 -28.09 -1.76
CA GLU A 171 6.30 -28.66 -0.65
C GLU A 171 5.62 -29.89 -0.04
N PHE A 172 4.29 -29.85 0.11
CA PHE A 172 3.50 -31.01 0.55
C PHE A 172 3.67 -32.21 -0.39
N TYR A 173 3.50 -32.03 -1.71
CA TYR A 173 3.66 -33.13 -2.66
C TYR A 173 5.08 -33.70 -2.71
N ARG A 174 6.10 -32.83 -2.57
CA ARG A 174 7.50 -33.29 -2.46
C ARG A 174 7.69 -34.18 -1.24
N LYS A 175 7.31 -33.70 -0.05
CA LYS A 175 7.41 -34.47 1.21
C LYS A 175 6.65 -35.80 1.12
N PHE A 176 5.44 -35.77 0.56
CA PHE A 176 4.62 -36.97 0.34
C PHE A 176 5.34 -37.99 -0.57
N TYR A 177 5.89 -37.55 -1.69
CA TYR A 177 6.59 -38.42 -2.64
C TYR A 177 7.86 -39.04 -2.04
N ASP A 178 8.67 -38.22 -1.36
CA ASP A 178 9.94 -38.65 -0.76
C ASP A 178 9.67 -39.69 0.36
N LEU A 179 8.69 -39.42 1.23
CA LEU A 179 8.28 -40.36 2.28
C LEU A 179 7.68 -41.66 1.73
N SER A 180 6.79 -41.58 0.75
CA SER A 180 6.22 -42.76 0.07
C SER A 180 7.32 -43.62 -0.57
N THR A 181 8.31 -42.98 -1.18
CA THR A 181 9.44 -43.66 -1.80
C THR A 181 10.33 -44.33 -0.74
N ALA A 182 10.67 -43.60 0.33
CA ALA A 182 11.48 -44.12 1.43
C ALA A 182 10.81 -45.33 2.11
N VAL A 183 9.51 -45.23 2.43
CA VAL A 183 8.72 -46.34 3.01
C VAL A 183 8.71 -47.55 2.08
N LYS A 184 8.49 -47.37 0.78
CA LYS A 184 8.47 -48.46 -0.20
C LYS A 184 9.84 -49.14 -0.32
N MET A 185 10.92 -48.36 -0.39
CA MET A 185 12.28 -48.88 -0.48
C MET A 185 12.66 -49.64 0.79
N PHE A 186 12.32 -49.10 1.98
CA PHE A 186 12.54 -49.76 3.26
C PHE A 186 11.77 -51.08 3.39
N LYS A 187 10.47 -51.08 3.03
CA LYS A 187 9.66 -52.32 2.97
C LYS A 187 10.27 -53.40 2.08
N SER A 188 10.87 -52.99 0.95
CA SER A 188 11.54 -53.90 0.02
C SER A 188 12.97 -54.31 0.41
N GLY A 189 13.47 -53.85 1.57
CA GLY A 189 14.83 -54.14 2.05
C GLY A 189 15.94 -53.44 1.27
N LYS A 190 15.62 -52.43 0.45
CA LYS A 190 16.57 -51.70 -0.41
C LYS A 190 17.11 -50.42 0.24
N LEU A 191 16.60 -50.04 1.40
CA LEU A 191 17.00 -48.84 2.13
C LEU A 191 17.49 -49.22 3.51
N ASP A 192 18.66 -48.70 3.87
CA ASP A 192 19.27 -48.94 5.18
C ASP A 192 18.47 -48.23 6.30
N PRO A 193 18.31 -48.84 7.49
CA PRO A 193 17.62 -48.24 8.63
C PRO A 193 18.12 -46.85 9.06
N GLU A 194 19.43 -46.58 8.96
CA GLU A 194 19.99 -45.26 9.32
C GLU A 194 19.62 -44.18 8.30
N ILE A 195 19.55 -44.56 7.02
CA ILE A 195 19.11 -43.65 5.95
C ILE A 195 17.61 -43.42 6.06
N PHE A 196 16.84 -44.48 6.33
CA PHE A 196 15.39 -44.40 6.47
C PHE A 196 14.95 -43.48 7.62
N ILE A 197 15.55 -43.59 8.81
CA ILE A 197 15.20 -42.71 9.94
C ILE A 197 15.57 -41.24 9.66
N LYS A 198 16.61 -40.99 8.85
CA LYS A 198 16.98 -39.65 8.42
C LYS A 198 15.93 -39.05 7.48
N GLU A 199 15.52 -39.79 6.44
CA GLU A 199 14.48 -39.37 5.49
C GLU A 199 13.13 -39.10 6.17
N LEU A 200 12.76 -39.93 7.15
CA LEU A 200 11.57 -39.71 7.97
C LEU A 200 11.68 -38.39 8.78
N TYR A 201 12.83 -38.15 9.41
CA TYR A 201 13.03 -36.97 10.27
C TYR A 201 13.03 -35.66 9.48
N GLU A 202 13.66 -35.64 8.31
CA GLU A 202 13.75 -34.44 7.46
C GLU A 202 12.39 -34.06 6.85
N ASN A 203 11.49 -35.03 6.63
CA ASN A 203 10.21 -34.78 5.97
C ASN A 203 9.00 -34.67 6.91
N LEU A 204 9.01 -35.29 8.10
CA LEU A 204 7.87 -35.31 9.03
C LEU A 204 7.80 -34.15 10.03
N ASN A 205 8.76 -33.20 9.99
CA ASN A 205 8.83 -32.05 10.90
C ASN A 205 8.64 -32.42 12.39
N CYS A 206 9.04 -33.64 12.78
CA CYS A 206 8.82 -34.17 14.12
C CYS A 206 9.92 -33.73 15.11
N ASN A 207 9.60 -33.74 16.40
CA ASN A 207 10.60 -33.42 17.44
C ASN A 207 11.55 -34.59 17.72
N GLY A 208 11.19 -35.79 17.28
CA GLY A 208 11.96 -36.99 17.54
C GLY A 208 11.46 -38.20 16.77
N LEU A 209 12.40 -39.07 16.40
CA LEU A 209 12.13 -40.37 15.80
C LEU A 209 12.96 -41.44 16.49
N VAL A 210 12.34 -42.58 16.76
CA VAL A 210 13.02 -43.80 17.21
C VAL A 210 12.57 -44.96 16.32
N LEU A 211 13.54 -45.67 15.77
CA LEU A 211 13.35 -46.94 15.07
C LEU A 211 13.79 -48.06 16.01
N PHE A 212 12.90 -48.99 16.32
CA PHE A 212 13.15 -50.11 17.23
C PHE A 212 12.97 -51.43 16.48
N ASN A 213 14.03 -52.24 16.40
CA ASN A 213 13.96 -53.57 15.81
C ASN A 213 13.43 -54.56 16.86
N ILE A 214 12.30 -55.21 16.58
CA ILE A 214 11.63 -56.14 17.50
C ILE A 214 12.50 -57.40 17.73
N ASN A 215 13.22 -57.85 16.70
CA ASN A 215 13.98 -59.09 16.72
C ASN A 215 15.37 -58.91 17.34
N THR A 216 16.11 -57.86 16.97
CA THR A 216 17.47 -57.60 17.47
C THR A 216 17.51 -56.73 18.72
N LYS A 217 16.39 -56.07 19.07
CA LYS A 217 16.27 -55.04 20.11
C LYS A 217 17.15 -53.80 19.87
N GLU A 218 17.69 -53.64 18.66
CA GLU A 218 18.47 -52.47 18.30
C GLU A 218 17.59 -51.22 18.18
N LYS A 219 18.11 -50.09 18.66
CA LYS A 219 17.43 -48.79 18.69
C LYS A 219 18.24 -47.78 17.89
N LEU A 220 17.61 -47.14 16.92
CA LEU A 220 18.16 -45.98 16.20
C LEU A 220 17.33 -44.76 16.54
N LYS A 221 17.95 -43.60 16.75
CA LYS A 221 17.24 -42.36 17.09
C LYS A 221 17.72 -41.15 16.30
N LYS A 222 16.80 -40.21 16.10
CA LYS A 222 17.07 -38.90 15.50
C LYS A 222 16.24 -37.82 16.19
N GLY A 223 16.82 -36.63 16.42
CA GLY A 223 16.13 -35.47 17.03
C GLY A 223 16.01 -35.46 18.56
N LEU A 224 16.16 -36.62 19.23
CA LEU A 224 15.99 -36.76 20.68
C LEU A 224 17.32 -36.84 21.44
N LEU A 225 17.92 -35.67 21.74
CA LEU A 225 19.23 -35.59 22.42
C LEU A 225 19.20 -36.06 23.90
N ASN A 226 18.09 -35.88 24.61
CA ASN A 226 17.98 -36.15 26.06
C ASN A 226 16.97 -37.26 26.43
N PHE A 227 16.58 -38.10 25.47
CA PHE A 227 15.59 -39.14 25.69
C PHE A 227 16.21 -40.41 26.28
N ASN A 228 15.68 -40.89 27.41
CA ASN A 228 16.09 -42.16 28.01
C ASN A 228 15.37 -43.33 27.32
N GLU A 229 16.12 -44.08 26.53
CA GLU A 229 15.63 -45.21 25.72
C GLU A 229 15.14 -46.40 26.54
N GLY A 230 15.54 -46.50 27.80
CA GLY A 230 15.08 -47.56 28.71
C GLY A 230 13.58 -47.44 29.03
N ILE A 231 13.01 -46.23 28.88
CA ILE A 231 11.57 -46.00 29.03
C ILE A 231 10.79 -46.88 28.06
N LEU A 232 11.30 -47.10 26.84
CA LEU A 232 10.61 -47.90 25.82
C LEU A 232 10.58 -49.40 26.14
N ASP A 233 11.49 -49.89 27.00
CA ASP A 233 11.52 -51.31 27.40
C ASP A 233 10.43 -51.64 28.43
N ASP A 234 9.95 -50.62 29.15
CA ASP A 234 8.89 -50.74 30.16
C ASP A 234 7.47 -50.72 29.57
N PHE A 235 7.32 -50.36 28.29
CA PHE A 235 6.03 -50.27 27.62
C PHE A 235 5.87 -51.37 26.58
N ASN A 236 4.71 -52.06 26.62
CA ASN A 236 4.32 -52.95 25.54
C ASN A 236 3.86 -52.10 24.35
N LEU A 237 4.82 -51.72 23.49
CA LEU A 237 4.59 -50.81 22.36
C LEU A 237 3.70 -51.47 21.30
N ILE A 238 2.46 -51.02 21.23
CA ILE A 238 1.49 -51.43 20.19
C ILE A 238 1.36 -50.31 19.15
N PRO A 239 1.23 -50.62 17.85
CA PRO A 239 0.95 -49.63 16.81
C PRO A 239 -0.36 -48.89 17.06
N LYS A 240 -0.27 -47.68 17.59
CA LYS A 240 -1.38 -46.74 17.77
C LYS A 240 -0.82 -45.32 17.95
N THR A 241 -1.71 -44.34 17.96
CA THR A 241 -1.36 -42.97 18.38
C THR A 241 -1.66 -42.82 19.86
N TYR A 242 -0.66 -42.44 20.65
CA TYR A 242 -0.74 -42.20 22.08
C TYR A 242 -0.91 -40.70 22.32
N VAL A 243 -1.97 -40.33 23.05
CA VAL A 243 -2.31 -38.95 23.41
C VAL A 243 -2.65 -38.96 24.89
N ASN A 244 -1.96 -38.15 25.69
CA ASN A 244 -2.13 -38.09 27.15
C ASN A 244 -2.01 -39.45 27.87
N ASP A 245 -1.32 -40.44 27.28
CA ASP A 245 -1.00 -41.72 27.93
C ASP A 245 0.22 -41.55 28.87
N ASP A 246 0.48 -42.53 29.75
CA ASP A 246 1.65 -42.56 30.64
C ASP A 246 2.98 -42.37 29.88
N LEU A 247 3.04 -42.85 28.63
CA LEU A 247 4.18 -42.67 27.74
C LEU A 247 4.37 -41.19 27.35
N ASN A 248 3.29 -40.44 27.09
CA ASN A 248 3.33 -39.01 26.79
C ASN A 248 3.81 -38.21 28.00
N LEU A 249 3.29 -38.54 29.19
CA LEU A 249 3.65 -37.88 30.45
C LEU A 249 5.14 -38.08 30.79
N LYS A 250 5.66 -39.30 30.62
CA LYS A 250 7.08 -39.59 30.90
C LYS A 250 8.05 -38.96 29.90
N THR A 251 7.61 -38.69 28.68
CA THR A 251 8.46 -38.20 27.59
C THR A 251 8.28 -36.70 27.30
N GLY A 252 7.26 -36.07 27.88
CA GLY A 252 6.95 -34.65 27.70
C GLY A 252 6.46 -34.29 26.29
N CYS A 253 5.98 -35.28 25.53
CA CYS A 253 5.48 -35.10 24.16
C CYS A 253 3.95 -35.26 24.16
N GLU A 254 3.22 -34.28 23.63
CA GLU A 254 1.76 -34.31 23.54
C GLU A 254 1.24 -35.47 22.68
N PHE A 255 1.94 -35.79 21.59
CA PHE A 255 1.59 -36.88 20.68
C PHE A 255 2.78 -37.81 20.43
N ILE A 256 2.53 -39.11 20.53
CA ILE A 256 3.50 -40.16 20.14
C ILE A 256 2.80 -41.11 19.19
N ILE A 257 3.30 -41.21 17.97
CA ILE A 257 2.75 -42.08 16.94
C ILE A 257 3.62 -43.32 16.84
N VAL A 258 3.04 -44.49 17.08
CA VAL A 258 3.71 -45.77 16.88
C VAL A 258 3.14 -46.44 15.64
N ARG A 259 4.02 -46.81 14.72
CA ARG A 259 3.71 -47.58 13.51
C ARG A 259 4.65 -48.78 13.40
N GLN A 260 4.20 -49.83 12.74
CA GLN A 260 5.02 -51.01 12.48
C GLN A 260 5.26 -51.14 10.99
N ILE A 261 6.51 -51.33 10.60
CA ILE A 261 6.89 -51.73 9.25
C ILE A 261 7.82 -52.94 9.36
N ASN A 262 7.37 -54.09 8.87
CA ASN A 262 8.09 -55.36 8.99
C ASN A 262 8.43 -55.64 10.48
N ASP A 263 9.72 -55.85 10.77
CA ASP A 263 10.24 -56.11 12.11
C ASP A 263 10.59 -54.85 12.91
N TYR A 264 10.25 -53.66 12.40
CA TYR A 264 10.57 -52.38 13.04
C TYR A 264 9.33 -51.66 13.56
N LEU A 265 9.41 -51.18 14.81
CA LEU A 265 8.51 -50.17 15.36
C LEU A 265 9.11 -48.79 15.14
N ILE A 266 8.32 -47.90 14.56
CA ILE A 266 8.66 -46.50 14.31
C ILE A 266 7.87 -45.67 15.30
N LEU A 267 8.58 -44.96 16.18
CA LEU A 267 8.01 -44.04 17.14
C LEU A 267 8.32 -42.61 16.71
N ILE A 268 7.28 -41.82 16.49
CA ILE A 268 7.35 -40.43 16.04
C ILE A 268 6.83 -39.54 17.17
N PHE A 269 7.63 -38.58 17.60
CA PHE A 269 7.35 -37.74 18.77
C PHE A 269 7.04 -36.30 18.34
N TYR A 270 5.93 -35.76 18.80
CA TYR A 270 5.52 -34.36 18.61
C TYR A 270 5.24 -33.68 19.96
N LYS A 271 5.84 -32.50 20.18
CA LYS A 271 5.71 -31.68 21.39
C LYS A 271 4.45 -30.80 21.39
N SER A 272 3.89 -30.49 20.22
CA SER A 272 2.66 -29.71 20.07
C SER A 272 1.81 -30.22 18.91
N ALA A 273 0.56 -29.76 18.81
CA ALA A 273 -0.46 -30.17 17.83
C ALA A 273 0.07 -30.46 16.39
N ILE A 274 -0.41 -31.58 15.84
CA ILE A 274 -0.16 -32.04 14.45
C ILE A 274 -1.07 -31.22 13.53
N LEU A 275 -0.58 -30.12 12.96
CA LEU A 275 -1.44 -29.22 12.20
C LEU A 275 -1.59 -29.55 10.70
N ASP A 276 -0.67 -30.28 10.05
CA ASP A 276 -0.77 -30.50 8.59
C ASP A 276 -0.34 -31.90 8.06
N ASP A 277 0.17 -32.80 8.90
CA ASP A 277 0.82 -34.04 8.42
C ASP A 277 -0.07 -35.30 8.46
N SER A 278 -1.37 -35.16 8.73
CA SER A 278 -2.27 -36.34 8.91
C SER A 278 -2.32 -37.27 7.69
N GLU A 279 -2.32 -36.73 6.47
CA GLU A 279 -2.27 -37.51 5.22
C GLU A 279 -0.89 -38.13 4.97
N ILE A 280 0.18 -37.45 5.38
CA ILE A 280 1.56 -37.91 5.23
C ILE A 280 1.86 -39.08 6.18
N LEU A 281 1.36 -39.01 7.42
CA LEU A 281 1.50 -40.05 8.44
C LEU A 281 0.75 -41.35 8.07
N ASP A 282 -0.28 -41.25 7.23
CA ASP A 282 -1.05 -42.37 6.72
C ASP A 282 -0.29 -43.24 5.71
N ILE A 283 0.80 -42.72 5.12
CA ILE A 283 1.73 -43.48 4.25
C ILE A 283 2.48 -44.56 5.05
N ILE A 284 2.71 -44.32 6.34
CA ILE A 284 3.42 -45.22 7.27
C ILE A 284 2.43 -46.23 7.88
N LYS A 285 1.64 -46.89 7.02
CA LYS A 285 0.77 -48.03 7.36
C LYS A 285 1.37 -49.35 6.87
#